data_AF-A0A841VGU5-F1
#
_entry.id   AF-A0A841VGU5-F1
#
_cell.length_a   1.000
_cell.length_b   1.000
_cell.length_c   1.000
_cell.angle_alpha   90.00
_cell.angle_beta   90.00
_cell.angle_gamma   90.00
#
_symmetry.space_group_name_H-M   'P 1'
#
loop_
_entity.id
_entity.type
_entity.pdbx_description
1 polymer ?
#
loop_
_entity_poly.entity_id
_entity_poly.type
_entity_poly.pdbx_seq_one_letter_code
_entity_poly.pdbx_strand_id
1 'polypeptide(L)'
;MTLYQPFLDYAITYMRSRLDLQPYPIPTGFESKSAVVGKGKNQEEVVTTSYAFQTAKLRQIRAAHVQGGNSLQVLNFVIFPHLNYDLPFFGADLVTLPGGHLIALDMQPLFRDDSAYQAKYTEPILPIFHTHQRHLSWGGDFPEEAQPFFSPAFLWTRPQETAVVETQVFAAFKDYLKAYLDFVEQAEAVTDSQNLVAIEQAQLRYLRYRAEKDPARGMFKRFYGAEWTEEYIHGFLFDLERKLTPIN
;
A
#
# COMPACT_ATOMS: atom_id res chain seq x y z
N MET A 1 -21.77 -0.38 5.35
CA MET A 1 -20.52 -0.83 4.73
C MET A 1 -19.62 0.40 4.63
N THR A 2 -18.34 0.31 4.99
CA THR A 2 -17.45 1.47 4.91
C THR A 2 -17.00 1.74 3.48
N LEU A 3 -16.48 2.95 3.23
CA LEU A 3 -16.09 3.39 1.89
C LEU A 3 -15.04 2.48 1.21
N TYR A 4 -14.09 1.95 1.98
CA TYR A 4 -12.99 1.15 1.42
C TYR A 4 -13.11 -0.36 1.66
N GLN A 5 -14.12 -0.83 2.40
CA GLN A 5 -14.39 -2.27 2.48
C GLN A 5 -14.59 -2.93 1.10
N PRO A 6 -15.32 -2.33 0.13
CA PRO A 6 -15.46 -2.92 -1.21
C PRO A 6 -14.13 -3.12 -1.94
N PHE A 7 -13.15 -2.23 -1.71
CA PHE A 7 -11.81 -2.32 -2.30
C PHE A 7 -11.05 -3.50 -1.74
N LEU A 8 -11.05 -3.64 -0.41
CA LEU A 8 -10.40 -4.74 0.29
C LEU A 8 -11.03 -6.10 -0.07
N ASP A 9 -12.37 -6.18 -0.08
CA ASP A 9 -13.11 -7.38 -0.44
C ASP A 9 -12.81 -7.82 -1.87
N TYR A 10 -12.82 -6.87 -2.81
CA TYR A 10 -12.44 -7.13 -4.19
C TYR A 10 -11.01 -7.63 -4.29
N ALA A 11 -10.06 -6.96 -3.63
CA ALA A 11 -8.65 -7.34 -3.69
C ALA A 11 -8.43 -8.76 -3.19
N ILE A 12 -8.99 -9.11 -2.02
CA ILE A 12 -8.88 -10.45 -1.44
C ILE A 12 -9.51 -11.49 -2.36
N THR A 13 -10.72 -11.21 -2.87
CA THR A 13 -11.44 -12.14 -3.77
C THR A 13 -10.66 -12.36 -5.07
N TYR A 14 -10.19 -11.28 -5.70
CA TYR A 14 -9.46 -11.33 -6.96
C TYR A 14 -8.11 -12.04 -6.80
N MET A 15 -7.35 -11.72 -5.75
CA MET A 15 -6.10 -12.41 -5.44
C MET A 15 -6.32 -13.90 -5.18
N ARG A 16 -7.33 -14.30 -4.41
CA ARG A 16 -7.66 -15.72 -4.19
C ARG A 16 -8.02 -16.47 -5.47
N SER A 17 -8.56 -15.77 -6.47
CA SER A 17 -8.91 -16.39 -7.75
C SER A 17 -7.70 -16.66 -8.65
N ARG A 18 -6.54 -16.01 -8.38
CA ARG A 18 -5.33 -16.09 -9.21
C ARG A 18 -4.11 -16.66 -8.50
N LEU A 19 -4.06 -16.54 -7.17
CA LEU A 19 -2.90 -16.87 -6.36
C LEU A 19 -3.28 -17.86 -5.25
N ASP A 20 -2.34 -18.74 -4.91
CA ASP A 20 -2.41 -19.53 -3.68
C ASP A 20 -2.02 -18.65 -2.48
N LEU A 21 -3.01 -18.00 -1.87
CA LEU A 21 -2.80 -17.14 -0.70
C LEU A 21 -2.64 -17.97 0.57
N GLN A 22 -1.48 -17.81 1.20
CA GLN A 22 -1.21 -18.33 2.54
C GLN A 22 -1.30 -17.18 3.57
N PRO A 23 -1.70 -17.45 4.82
CA PRO A 23 -1.68 -16.43 5.85
C PRO A 23 -0.24 -15.94 6.11
N TYR A 24 -0.09 -14.64 6.33
CA TYR A 24 1.16 -14.06 6.84
C TYR A 24 0.99 -13.71 8.31
N PRO A 25 1.98 -14.02 9.18
CA PRO A 25 1.86 -13.74 10.61
C PRO A 25 1.63 -12.26 10.89
N ILE A 26 0.58 -11.95 11.64
CA ILE A 26 0.33 -10.63 12.22
C ILE A 26 0.73 -10.73 13.70
N PRO A 27 1.63 -9.88 14.21
CA PRO A 27 1.96 -9.89 15.64
C PRO A 27 0.73 -9.63 16.51
N THR A 28 0.69 -10.26 17.67
CA THR A 28 -0.44 -10.15 18.60
C THR A 28 -0.73 -8.69 18.97
N GLY A 29 -1.99 -8.29 18.84
CA GLY A 29 -2.43 -6.94 19.13
C GLY A 29 -2.41 -5.99 17.93
N PHE A 30 -2.08 -6.50 16.73
CA PHE A 30 -2.13 -5.78 15.46
C PHE A 30 -3.24 -6.26 14.53
N GLU A 31 -3.87 -7.41 14.80
CA GLU A 31 -4.98 -7.95 14.01
C GLU A 31 -6.17 -6.99 14.03
N SER A 32 -6.50 -6.47 15.21
CA SER A 32 -7.49 -5.41 15.38
C SER A 32 -7.20 -4.62 16.64
N LYS A 33 -7.28 -3.29 16.56
CA LYS A 33 -7.21 -2.41 17.73
C LYS A 33 -8.23 -1.30 17.60
N SER A 34 -8.90 -0.97 18.70
CA SER A 34 -9.82 0.16 18.75
C SER A 34 -9.42 1.20 19.79
N ALA A 35 -9.88 2.42 19.58
CA ALA A 35 -9.74 3.54 20.50
C ALA A 35 -10.94 4.47 20.39
N VAL A 36 -11.36 5.05 21.50
CA VAL A 36 -12.35 6.14 21.49
C VAL A 36 -11.61 7.46 21.35
N VAL A 37 -11.91 8.20 20.29
CA VAL A 37 -11.28 9.49 19.97
C VAL A 37 -12.30 10.62 20.07
N GLY A 38 -11.84 11.84 20.26
CA GLY A 38 -12.71 13.01 20.42
C GLY A 38 -13.02 13.33 21.88
N LYS A 39 -13.96 14.26 22.12
CA LYS A 39 -14.31 14.73 23.46
C LYS A 39 -15.82 14.93 23.59
N GLY A 40 -16.35 14.61 24.77
CA GLY A 40 -17.76 14.83 25.10
C GLY A 40 -18.69 14.09 24.13
N LYS A 41 -19.64 14.81 23.53
CA LYS A 41 -20.64 14.24 22.61
C LYS A 41 -20.09 13.84 21.24
N ASN A 42 -18.86 14.26 20.90
CA ASN A 42 -18.20 13.95 19.63
C ASN A 42 -17.20 12.81 19.77
N GLN A 43 -17.47 11.87 20.70
CA GLN A 43 -16.66 10.67 20.83
C GLN A 43 -17.03 9.70 19.72
N GLU A 44 -16.03 9.21 18.99
CA GLU A 44 -16.19 8.18 17.98
C GLU A 44 -15.24 7.02 18.27
N GLU A 45 -15.72 5.81 18.09
CA GLU A 45 -14.84 4.64 18.08
C GLU A 45 -14.10 4.59 16.75
N VAL A 46 -12.79 4.49 16.82
CA VAL A 46 -11.92 4.18 15.69
C VAL A 46 -11.43 2.76 15.83
N VAL A 47 -11.52 2.00 14.76
CA VAL A 47 -11.03 0.63 14.66
C VAL A 47 -10.02 0.54 13.54
N THR A 48 -8.84 -0.01 13.82
CA THR A 48 -7.85 -0.42 12.82
C THR A 48 -7.81 -1.93 12.77
N THR A 49 -8.10 -2.51 11.61
CA THR A 49 -8.00 -3.96 11.36
C THR A 49 -6.90 -4.22 10.34
N SER A 50 -6.08 -5.23 10.62
CA SER A 50 -5.00 -5.64 9.74
C SER A 50 -5.32 -6.95 9.05
N TYR A 51 -4.89 -7.05 7.79
CA TYR A 51 -4.96 -8.27 6.99
C TYR A 51 -3.59 -8.56 6.43
N ALA A 52 -3.17 -9.82 6.42
CA ALA A 52 -1.86 -10.18 5.91
C ALA A 52 -1.86 -11.57 5.25
N PHE A 53 -1.31 -11.64 4.05
CA PHE A 53 -1.14 -12.85 3.26
C PHE A 53 0.27 -12.91 2.66
N GLN A 54 0.64 -14.06 2.13
CA GLN A 54 1.87 -14.29 1.39
C GLN A 54 1.64 -15.34 0.31
N THR A 55 2.57 -15.41 -0.65
CA THR A 55 2.59 -16.43 -1.70
C THR A 55 4.02 -16.88 -1.96
N ALA A 56 4.22 -17.80 -2.90
CA ALA A 56 5.54 -18.20 -3.34
C ALA A 56 6.39 -17.04 -3.91
N LYS A 57 5.77 -16.00 -4.48
CA LYS A 57 6.47 -14.84 -5.09
C LYS A 57 6.36 -13.56 -4.26
N LEU A 58 5.38 -13.48 -3.38
CA LEU A 58 5.05 -12.29 -2.60
C LEU A 58 5.31 -12.55 -1.12
N ARG A 59 6.30 -11.86 -0.57
CA ARG A 59 6.71 -11.96 0.83
C ARG A 59 5.60 -11.53 1.78
N GLN A 60 4.93 -10.42 1.47
CA GLN A 60 3.89 -9.86 2.32
C GLN A 60 2.88 -9.08 1.48
N ILE A 61 1.62 -9.47 1.54
CA ILE A 61 0.46 -8.70 1.08
C ILE A 61 -0.22 -8.21 2.35
N ARG A 62 -0.31 -6.90 2.58
CA ARG A 62 -0.85 -6.38 3.84
C ARG A 62 -1.76 -5.18 3.68
N ALA A 63 -2.83 -5.17 4.46
CA ALA A 63 -3.78 -4.08 4.56
C ALA A 63 -3.86 -3.55 5.99
N ALA A 64 -3.85 -2.23 6.16
CA ALA A 64 -4.32 -1.56 7.36
C ALA A 64 -5.62 -0.83 6.99
N HIS A 65 -6.75 -1.29 7.54
CA HIS A 65 -8.07 -0.71 7.31
C HIS A 65 -8.53 0.02 8.56
N VAL A 66 -8.56 1.35 8.51
CA VAL A 66 -8.96 2.23 9.63
C VAL A 66 -10.36 2.77 9.36
N GLN A 67 -11.22 2.65 10.36
CA GLN A 67 -12.62 3.05 10.30
C GLN A 67 -12.93 3.88 11.55
N GLY A 68 -13.37 5.13 11.37
CA GLY A 68 -13.81 6.04 12.42
C GLY A 68 -15.01 6.84 11.94
N GLY A 69 -16.20 6.37 12.30
CA GLY A 69 -17.47 6.95 11.82
C GLY A 69 -17.53 7.06 10.30
N ASN A 70 -18.17 8.11 9.80
CA ASN A 70 -18.23 8.40 8.35
C ASN A 70 -17.08 9.30 7.87
N SER A 71 -16.29 9.85 8.79
CA SER A 71 -15.36 10.95 8.49
C SER A 71 -13.90 10.53 8.43
N LEU A 72 -13.55 9.39 9.03
CA LEU A 72 -12.21 8.78 8.98
C LEU A 72 -12.32 7.39 8.37
N GLN A 73 -11.86 7.25 7.13
CA GLN A 73 -11.77 5.97 6.44
C GLN A 73 -10.40 5.90 5.79
N VAL A 74 -9.63 4.84 6.06
CA VAL A 74 -8.30 4.63 5.47
C VAL A 74 -8.16 3.19 5.05
N LEU A 75 -7.70 2.96 3.82
CA LEU A 75 -7.17 1.68 3.39
C LEU A 75 -5.75 1.88 2.89
N ASN A 76 -4.78 1.39 3.66
CA ASN A 76 -3.40 1.27 3.21
C ASN A 76 -3.14 -0.18 2.83
N PHE A 77 -3.09 -0.48 1.53
CA PHE A 77 -2.90 -1.82 0.99
C PHE A 77 -1.62 -1.88 0.15
N VAL A 78 -0.67 -2.72 0.56
CA VAL A 78 0.64 -2.83 -0.11
C VAL A 78 1.01 -4.30 -0.31
N ILE A 79 1.62 -4.59 -1.46
CA ILE A 79 2.17 -5.91 -1.79
C ILE A 79 3.68 -5.80 -1.95
N PHE A 80 4.40 -6.59 -1.17
CA PHE A 80 5.85 -6.71 -1.15
C PHE A 80 6.30 -8.03 -1.76
N PRO A 81 7.09 -8.02 -2.86
CA PRO A 81 7.67 -9.23 -3.42
C PRO A 81 8.79 -9.82 -2.53
N HIS A 82 9.12 -11.09 -2.74
CA HIS A 82 10.34 -11.66 -2.15
C HIS A 82 11.60 -11.02 -2.76
N LEU A 83 12.72 -11.13 -2.04
CA LEU A 83 14.00 -10.49 -2.42
C LEU A 83 14.65 -11.06 -3.69
N ASN A 84 14.12 -12.16 -4.23
CA ASN A 84 14.54 -12.74 -5.50
C ASN A 84 13.63 -12.37 -6.67
N TYR A 85 12.72 -11.42 -6.50
CA TYR A 85 11.91 -10.87 -7.60
C TYR A 85 12.11 -9.36 -7.67
N ASP A 86 12.35 -8.85 -8.88
CA ASP A 86 12.52 -7.42 -9.16
C ASP A 86 11.18 -6.68 -9.35
N LEU A 87 10.06 -7.31 -8.96
CA LEU A 87 8.73 -6.73 -9.04
C LEU A 87 8.67 -5.38 -8.32
N PRO A 88 7.91 -4.40 -8.84
CA PRO A 88 7.58 -3.20 -8.08
C PRO A 88 6.70 -3.55 -6.88
N PHE A 89 6.53 -2.60 -5.96
CA PHE A 89 5.50 -2.71 -4.91
C PHE A 89 4.15 -2.28 -5.47
N PHE A 90 3.10 -3.07 -5.29
CA PHE A 90 1.75 -2.53 -5.45
C PHE A 90 1.44 -1.68 -4.23
N GLY A 91 1.08 -0.40 -4.43
CA GLY A 91 0.73 0.50 -3.35
C GLY A 91 -0.60 1.19 -3.60
N ALA A 92 -1.53 1.03 -2.66
CA ALA A 92 -2.78 1.79 -2.60
C ALA A 92 -2.95 2.43 -1.22
N ASP A 93 -2.89 3.75 -1.17
CA ASP A 93 -3.14 4.57 0.02
C ASP A 93 -4.41 5.39 -0.24
N LEU A 94 -5.55 4.87 0.22
CA LEU A 94 -6.86 5.48 0.04
C LEU A 94 -7.27 6.09 1.37
N VAL A 95 -7.32 7.43 1.43
CA VAL A 95 -7.54 8.17 2.65
C VAL A 95 -8.74 9.09 2.48
N THR A 96 -9.69 9.00 3.41
CA THR A 96 -10.79 9.94 3.57
C THR A 96 -10.75 10.47 4.99
N LEU A 97 -10.59 11.78 5.10
CA LEU A 97 -10.62 12.54 6.34
C LEU A 97 -11.73 13.60 6.25
N PRO A 98 -12.07 14.31 7.34
CA PRO A 98 -13.03 15.41 7.26
C PRO A 98 -12.68 16.50 6.22
N GLY A 99 -11.40 16.61 5.85
CA GLY A 99 -10.91 17.53 4.82
C GLY A 99 -10.98 17.03 3.37
N GLY A 100 -11.55 15.84 3.13
CA GLY A 100 -11.75 15.27 1.79
C GLY A 100 -10.98 13.98 1.54
N HIS A 101 -10.94 13.59 0.27
CA HIS A 101 -10.31 12.36 -0.19
C HIS A 101 -8.88 12.61 -0.70
N LEU A 102 -7.99 11.65 -0.46
CA LEU A 102 -6.63 11.60 -0.96
C LEU A 102 -6.35 10.16 -1.38
N ILE A 103 -5.98 9.99 -2.64
CA ILE A 103 -5.79 8.69 -3.26
C ILE A 103 -4.40 8.66 -3.88
N ALA A 104 -3.58 7.70 -3.44
CA ALA A 104 -2.34 7.32 -4.06
C ALA A 104 -2.43 5.86 -4.51
N LEU A 105 -2.27 5.61 -5.81
CA LEU A 105 -2.28 4.26 -6.39
C LEU A 105 -1.13 4.11 -7.39
N ASP A 106 -0.27 3.12 -7.18
CA ASP A 106 0.94 2.97 -8.00
C ASP A 106 1.50 1.53 -8.01
N MET A 107 2.33 1.25 -9.01
CA MET A 107 3.34 0.20 -8.99
C MET A 107 4.71 0.83 -8.70
N GLN A 108 5.02 0.97 -7.41
CA GLN A 108 6.16 1.74 -6.92
C GLN A 108 7.48 1.04 -7.26
N PRO A 109 8.35 1.65 -8.07
CA PRO A 109 9.47 0.97 -8.70
C PRO A 109 10.66 0.76 -7.75
N LEU A 110 11.38 -0.35 -7.92
CA LEU A 110 12.67 -0.55 -7.26
C LEU A 110 13.78 0.32 -7.88
N PHE A 111 13.74 0.46 -9.20
CA PHE A 111 14.73 1.15 -10.03
C PHE A 111 14.03 2.19 -10.93
N ARG A 112 13.50 3.26 -10.31
CA ARG A 112 12.64 4.25 -10.98
C ARG A 112 13.20 4.76 -12.31
N ASP A 113 14.47 5.17 -12.30
CA ASP A 113 15.09 5.89 -13.41
C ASP A 113 15.85 4.97 -14.40
N ASP A 114 15.79 3.64 -14.19
CA ASP A 114 16.36 2.66 -15.11
C ASP A 114 15.41 2.42 -16.29
N SER A 115 15.90 2.61 -17.52
CA SER A 115 15.08 2.55 -18.72
C SER A 115 14.57 1.14 -19.02
N ALA A 116 15.37 0.09 -18.77
CA ALA A 116 14.95 -1.28 -18.97
C ALA A 116 13.86 -1.69 -17.96
N TYR A 117 13.98 -1.22 -16.72
CA TYR A 117 12.98 -1.41 -15.67
C TYR A 117 11.67 -0.69 -16.00
N GLN A 118 11.74 0.56 -16.48
CA GLN A 118 10.55 1.29 -16.94
C GLN A 118 9.87 0.59 -18.13
N ALA A 119 10.64 0.12 -19.11
CA ALA A 119 10.10 -0.63 -20.24
C ALA A 119 9.40 -1.93 -19.79
N LYS A 120 9.93 -2.59 -18.74
CA LYS A 120 9.37 -3.82 -18.19
C LYS A 120 8.08 -3.60 -17.39
N TYR A 121 8.02 -2.57 -16.54
CA TYR A 121 6.96 -2.43 -15.54
C TYR A 121 6.11 -1.16 -15.67
N THR A 122 6.65 -0.06 -16.17
CA THR A 122 5.93 1.22 -16.27
C THR A 122 5.23 1.37 -17.62
N GLU A 123 5.96 1.17 -18.73
CA GLU A 123 5.40 1.35 -20.09
C GLU A 123 4.14 0.53 -20.34
N PRO A 124 4.03 -0.76 -19.90
CA PRO A 124 2.83 -1.56 -20.13
C PRO A 124 1.58 -1.03 -19.41
N ILE A 125 1.75 -0.26 -18.33
CA ILE A 125 0.64 0.27 -17.52
C ILE A 125 0.31 1.73 -17.80
N LEU A 126 1.12 2.46 -18.58
CA LEU A 126 0.82 3.83 -18.98
C LEU A 126 -0.56 3.98 -19.67
N PRO A 127 -1.03 3.06 -20.53
CA PRO A 127 -2.39 3.15 -21.09
C PRO A 127 -3.50 3.07 -20.02
N ILE A 128 -3.29 2.29 -18.96
CA ILE A 128 -4.21 2.20 -17.81
C ILE A 128 -4.20 3.55 -17.08
N PHE A 129 -3.02 4.06 -16.75
CA PHE A 129 -2.85 5.38 -16.11
C PHE A 129 -3.56 6.49 -16.89
N HIS A 130 -3.29 6.64 -18.19
CA HIS A 130 -3.90 7.67 -19.02
C HIS A 130 -5.42 7.53 -19.16
N THR A 131 -5.95 6.30 -19.05
CA THR A 131 -7.40 6.10 -19.04
C THR A 131 -8.04 6.67 -17.79
N HIS A 132 -7.48 6.38 -16.62
CA HIS A 132 -8.01 6.86 -15.34
C HIS A 132 -7.70 8.34 -15.08
N GLN A 133 -6.55 8.84 -15.53
CA GLN A 133 -6.13 10.25 -15.39
C GLN A 133 -7.13 11.23 -16.04
N ARG A 134 -7.87 10.79 -17.07
CA ARG A 134 -8.93 11.60 -17.70
C ARG A 134 -10.11 11.88 -16.76
N HIS A 135 -10.31 11.04 -15.76
CA HIS A 135 -11.41 11.13 -14.79
C HIS A 135 -10.93 11.53 -13.39
N LEU A 136 -9.63 11.37 -13.11
CA LEU A 136 -9.01 11.60 -11.81
C LEU A 136 -7.93 12.66 -11.95
N SER A 137 -8.30 13.90 -11.65
CA SER A 137 -7.40 15.05 -11.75
C SER A 137 -6.21 14.93 -10.78
N TRP A 138 -5.09 15.52 -11.17
CA TRP A 138 -3.87 15.55 -10.36
C TRP A 138 -4.12 16.16 -8.98
N GLY A 139 -3.66 15.46 -7.94
CA GLY A 139 -3.87 15.84 -6.54
C GLY A 139 -3.03 17.01 -6.02
N GLY A 140 -2.26 17.66 -6.90
CA GLY A 140 -1.33 18.73 -6.54
C GLY A 140 0.01 18.22 -6.00
N ASP A 141 0.77 19.10 -5.38
CA ASP A 141 2.10 18.76 -4.89
C ASP A 141 2.08 17.66 -3.82
N PHE A 142 3.14 16.86 -3.82
CA PHE A 142 3.46 15.88 -2.79
C PHE A 142 4.96 15.99 -2.47
N PRO A 143 5.43 15.49 -1.31
CA PRO A 143 6.79 15.72 -0.86
C PRO A 143 7.85 15.34 -1.91
N GLU A 144 8.79 16.25 -2.20
CA GLU A 144 9.84 16.04 -3.21
C GLU A 144 10.68 14.78 -2.90
N GLU A 145 10.99 14.58 -1.62
CA GLU A 145 11.68 13.39 -1.12
C GLU A 145 10.95 12.06 -1.41
N ALA A 146 9.66 12.10 -1.69
CA ALA A 146 8.86 10.93 -2.02
C ALA A 146 8.92 10.58 -3.52
N GLN A 147 9.26 11.54 -4.39
CA GLN A 147 9.25 11.37 -5.84
C GLN A 147 10.04 10.13 -6.31
N PRO A 148 11.24 9.82 -5.77
CA PRO A 148 12.01 8.65 -6.20
C PRO A 148 11.31 7.29 -6.00
N PHE A 149 10.22 7.24 -5.22
CA PHE A 149 9.48 6.01 -4.92
C PHE A 149 8.18 5.86 -5.72
N PHE A 150 7.89 6.79 -6.64
CA PHE A 150 6.69 6.76 -7.46
C PHE A 150 7.01 6.61 -8.95
N SER A 151 6.26 5.76 -9.63
CA SER A 151 6.42 5.52 -11.06
C SER A 151 5.90 6.71 -11.88
N PRO A 152 6.29 6.82 -13.16
CA PRO A 152 5.61 7.72 -14.11
C PRO A 152 4.10 7.46 -14.27
N ALA A 153 3.61 6.28 -13.88
CA ALA A 153 2.20 5.89 -13.87
C ALA A 153 1.55 6.07 -12.49
N PHE A 154 2.11 6.90 -11.61
CA PHE A 154 1.56 7.18 -10.28
C PHE A 154 0.24 7.95 -10.37
N LEU A 155 -0.85 7.29 -9.94
CA LEU A 155 -2.16 7.91 -9.85
C LEU A 155 -2.33 8.60 -8.50
N TRP A 156 -2.19 9.93 -8.52
CA TRP A 156 -2.33 10.81 -7.37
C TRP A 156 -3.49 11.79 -7.56
N THR A 157 -4.53 11.68 -6.73
CA THR A 157 -5.74 12.48 -6.89
C THR A 157 -6.42 12.82 -5.56
N ARG A 158 -7.18 13.92 -5.54
CA ARG A 158 -7.97 14.39 -4.40
C ARG A 158 -9.44 14.63 -4.79
N PRO A 159 -10.22 13.56 -5.03
CA PRO A 159 -11.63 13.70 -5.39
C PRO A 159 -12.39 14.48 -4.32
N GLN A 160 -13.33 15.33 -4.74
CA GLN A 160 -14.19 16.05 -3.79
C GLN A 160 -15.44 15.23 -3.44
N GLU A 161 -15.92 14.42 -4.37
CA GLU A 161 -17.15 13.65 -4.23
C GLU A 161 -16.85 12.18 -3.92
N THR A 162 -17.51 11.64 -2.91
CA THR A 162 -17.40 10.22 -2.54
C THR A 162 -17.82 9.30 -3.68
N ALA A 163 -18.79 9.70 -4.50
CA ALA A 163 -19.21 8.94 -5.68
C ALA A 163 -18.05 8.69 -6.68
N VAL A 164 -17.10 9.62 -6.81
CA VAL A 164 -15.90 9.45 -7.66
C VAL A 164 -14.98 8.38 -7.06
N VAL A 165 -14.89 8.30 -5.74
CA VAL A 165 -14.12 7.25 -5.05
C VAL A 165 -14.75 5.89 -5.28
N GLU A 166 -16.07 5.78 -5.08
CA GLU A 166 -16.82 4.52 -5.23
C GLU A 166 -16.82 3.99 -6.67
N THR A 167 -16.66 4.86 -7.66
CA THR A 167 -16.74 4.51 -9.09
C THR A 167 -15.37 4.55 -9.77
N GLN A 168 -14.82 5.74 -10.01
CA GLN A 168 -13.61 5.95 -10.82
C GLN A 168 -12.34 5.45 -10.11
N VAL A 169 -12.18 5.76 -8.82
CA VAL A 169 -11.03 5.26 -8.05
C VAL A 169 -11.11 3.76 -7.88
N PHE A 170 -12.32 3.21 -7.68
CA PHE A 170 -12.49 1.76 -7.61
C PHE A 170 -12.15 1.08 -8.94
N ALA A 171 -12.57 1.64 -10.07
CA ALA A 171 -12.18 1.13 -11.38
C ALA A 171 -10.65 1.15 -11.57
N ALA A 172 -9.99 2.27 -11.23
CA ALA A 172 -8.53 2.38 -11.29
C ALA A 172 -7.82 1.33 -10.42
N PHE A 173 -8.28 1.16 -9.18
CA PHE A 173 -7.74 0.16 -8.26
C PHE A 173 -7.83 -1.26 -8.84
N LYS A 174 -8.96 -1.62 -9.45
CA LYS A 174 -9.16 -2.94 -10.06
C LYS A 174 -8.19 -3.16 -11.22
N ASP A 175 -8.04 -2.17 -12.10
CA ASP A 175 -7.19 -2.29 -13.29
C ASP A 175 -5.70 -2.35 -12.92
N TYR A 176 -5.25 -1.52 -11.98
CA TYR A 176 -3.87 -1.59 -11.46
C TYR A 176 -3.61 -2.93 -10.76
N LEU A 177 -4.53 -3.41 -9.91
CA LEU A 177 -4.34 -4.69 -9.24
C LEU A 177 -4.30 -5.85 -10.25
N LYS A 178 -5.15 -5.81 -11.27
CA LYS A 178 -5.14 -6.79 -12.36
C LYS A 178 -3.79 -6.82 -13.08
N ALA A 179 -3.32 -5.67 -13.54
CA ALA A 179 -2.04 -5.57 -14.23
C ALA A 179 -0.87 -5.98 -13.32
N TYR A 180 -0.92 -5.64 -12.02
CA TYR A 180 0.10 -6.07 -11.07
C TYR A 180 0.15 -7.59 -10.96
N LEU A 181 -1.00 -8.26 -10.85
CA LEU A 181 -1.05 -9.73 -10.78
C LEU A 181 -0.61 -10.39 -12.10
N ASP A 182 -0.82 -9.75 -13.25
CA ASP A 182 -0.26 -10.21 -14.53
C ASP A 182 1.28 -10.21 -14.49
N PHE A 183 1.90 -9.18 -13.90
CA PHE A 183 3.35 -9.17 -13.67
C PHE A 183 3.80 -10.24 -12.67
N VAL A 184 3.06 -10.44 -11.57
CA VAL A 184 3.39 -11.49 -10.58
C VAL A 184 3.41 -12.87 -11.23
N GLU A 185 2.42 -13.20 -12.06
CA GLU A 185 2.37 -14.50 -12.74
C GLU A 185 3.56 -14.71 -13.68
N GLN A 186 3.95 -13.68 -14.43
CA GLN A 186 5.06 -13.72 -15.38
C GLN A 186 6.45 -13.59 -14.72
N ALA A 187 6.53 -13.14 -13.47
CA ALA A 187 7.80 -12.90 -12.81
C ALA A 187 8.63 -14.18 -12.63
N GLU A 188 9.86 -14.15 -13.13
CA GLU A 188 10.86 -15.19 -12.92
C GLU A 188 11.77 -14.81 -11.76
N ALA A 189 12.25 -15.80 -11.02
CA ALA A 189 13.18 -15.57 -9.92
C ALA A 189 14.53 -15.10 -10.49
N VAL A 190 15.03 -14.00 -9.97
CA VAL A 190 16.37 -13.49 -10.25
C VAL A 190 17.38 -14.38 -9.54
N THR A 191 18.38 -14.87 -10.27
CA THR A 191 19.44 -15.74 -9.72
C THR A 191 20.81 -15.08 -9.72
N ASP A 192 20.98 -13.99 -10.48
CA ASP A 192 22.23 -13.24 -10.51
C ASP A 192 22.47 -12.55 -9.16
N SER A 193 23.67 -12.76 -8.59
CA SER A 193 23.98 -12.30 -7.24
C SER A 193 24.05 -10.78 -7.12
N GLN A 194 24.49 -10.07 -8.16
CA GLN A 194 24.56 -8.61 -8.14
C GLN A 194 23.16 -8.02 -8.16
N ASN A 195 22.27 -8.56 -8.99
CA ASN A 195 20.88 -8.15 -9.06
C ASN A 195 20.12 -8.45 -7.75
N LEU A 196 20.37 -9.61 -7.12
CA LEU A 196 19.78 -9.95 -5.82
C LEU A 196 20.16 -8.91 -4.75
N VAL A 197 21.43 -8.53 -4.67
CA VAL A 197 21.86 -7.45 -3.76
C VAL A 197 21.19 -6.13 -4.10
N ALA A 198 21.10 -5.77 -5.38
CA ALA A 198 20.45 -4.54 -5.81
C ALA A 198 18.97 -4.49 -5.44
N ILE A 199 18.25 -5.61 -5.59
CA ILE A 199 16.83 -5.75 -5.20
C ILE A 199 16.69 -5.58 -3.69
N GLU A 200 17.49 -6.27 -2.88
CA GLU A 200 17.45 -6.14 -1.43
C GLU A 200 17.67 -4.70 -0.98
N GLN A 201 18.71 -4.04 -1.50
CA GLN A 201 19.00 -2.66 -1.14
C GLN A 201 17.89 -1.70 -1.59
N ALA A 202 17.30 -1.93 -2.77
CA ALA A 202 16.18 -1.12 -3.24
C ALA A 202 14.92 -1.31 -2.38
N GLN A 203 14.61 -2.54 -1.99
CA GLN A 203 13.49 -2.79 -1.09
C GLN A 203 13.74 -2.16 0.28
N LEU A 204 14.90 -2.40 0.90
CA LEU A 204 15.22 -1.80 2.21
C LEU A 204 15.18 -0.28 2.17
N ARG A 205 15.66 0.37 1.09
CA ARG A 205 15.57 1.82 0.91
C ARG A 205 14.13 2.31 0.93
N TYR A 206 13.23 1.65 0.19
CA TYR A 206 11.80 1.99 0.19
C TYR A 206 11.18 1.79 1.57
N LEU A 207 11.43 0.64 2.21
CA LEU A 207 10.81 0.31 3.49
C LEU A 207 11.27 1.25 4.60
N ARG A 208 12.56 1.60 4.66
CA ARG A 208 13.10 2.58 5.62
C ARG A 208 12.45 3.95 5.43
N TYR A 209 12.37 4.44 4.17
CA TYR A 209 11.71 5.70 3.86
C TYR A 209 10.24 5.70 4.32
N ARG A 210 9.47 4.67 3.94
CA ARG A 210 8.06 4.57 4.30
C ARG A 210 7.85 4.43 5.81
N ALA A 211 8.69 3.68 6.50
CA ALA A 211 8.59 3.54 7.95
C ALA A 211 8.87 4.88 8.66
N GLU A 212 9.91 5.61 8.25
CA GLU A 212 10.29 6.90 8.83
C GLU A 212 9.26 8.00 8.53
N LYS A 213 8.76 8.06 7.29
CA LYS A 213 7.90 9.12 6.77
C LYS A 213 6.42 8.74 6.68
N ASP A 214 6.00 7.68 7.39
CA ASP A 214 4.62 7.20 7.35
C ASP A 214 3.64 8.34 7.72
N PRO A 215 2.73 8.75 6.80
CA PRO A 215 1.82 9.87 7.04
C PRO A 215 0.76 9.56 8.12
N ALA A 216 0.46 8.28 8.37
CA ALA A 216 -0.47 7.83 9.40
C ALA A 216 0.17 7.75 10.79
N ARG A 217 1.50 7.87 10.92
CA ARG A 217 2.23 7.81 12.20
C ARG A 217 1.63 8.76 13.25
N GLY A 218 1.38 10.03 12.91
CA GLY A 218 0.79 11.00 13.84
C GLY A 218 -0.64 10.64 14.26
N MET A 219 -1.40 10.03 13.34
CA MET A 219 -2.76 9.54 13.60
C MET A 219 -2.74 8.33 14.56
N PHE A 220 -1.92 7.32 14.29
CA PHE A 220 -1.79 6.16 15.16
C PHE A 220 -1.27 6.52 16.55
N LYS A 221 -0.32 7.45 16.68
CA LYS A 221 0.16 7.91 18.00
C LYS A 221 -0.97 8.47 18.85
N ARG A 222 -1.87 9.24 18.24
CA ARG A 222 -3.05 9.80 18.91
C ARG A 222 -4.06 8.74 19.34
N PHE A 223 -4.21 7.67 18.56
CA PHE A 223 -5.21 6.63 18.83
C PHE A 223 -4.71 5.57 19.82
N TYR A 224 -3.48 5.11 19.63
CA TYR A 224 -2.98 3.87 20.21
C TYR A 224 -1.70 4.03 21.03
N GLY A 225 -1.14 5.24 21.10
CA GLY A 225 0.09 5.55 21.80
C GLY A 225 1.36 5.36 20.96
N ALA A 226 2.47 5.92 21.44
CA ALA A 226 3.74 5.94 20.72
C ALA A 226 4.33 4.54 20.52
N GLU A 227 4.40 3.74 21.59
CA GLU A 227 4.97 2.39 21.57
C GLU A 227 4.25 1.49 20.56
N TRP A 228 2.93 1.42 20.63
CA TRP A 228 2.15 0.62 19.68
C TRP A 228 2.36 1.09 18.24
N THR A 229 2.47 2.41 18.01
CA THR A 229 2.63 2.96 16.67
C THR A 229 3.97 2.57 16.05
N GLU A 230 5.07 2.71 16.78
CA GLU A 230 6.39 2.35 16.25
C GLU A 230 6.49 0.84 16.03
N GLU A 231 5.94 0.03 16.95
CA GLU A 231 5.91 -1.43 16.77
C GLU A 231 4.99 -1.87 15.63
N TYR A 232 3.87 -1.18 15.38
CA TYR A 232 3.01 -1.48 14.25
C TYR A 232 3.69 -1.14 12.91
N ILE A 233 4.35 0.03 12.83
CA ILE A 233 5.05 0.47 11.61
C ILE A 233 6.24 -0.45 11.30
N HIS A 234 7.13 -0.67 12.27
CA HIS A 234 8.38 -1.38 12.06
C HIS A 234 8.26 -2.91 12.23
N GLY A 235 7.31 -3.37 13.03
CA GLY A 235 7.08 -4.80 13.31
C GLY A 235 6.04 -5.46 12.41
N PHE A 236 5.23 -4.69 11.68
CA PHE A 236 4.21 -5.24 10.77
C PHE A 236 4.14 -4.54 9.41
N LEU A 237 3.93 -3.22 9.35
CA LEU A 237 3.69 -2.54 8.06
C LEU A 237 4.90 -2.57 7.11
N PHE A 238 6.11 -2.52 7.66
CA PHE A 238 7.40 -2.49 6.94
C PHE A 238 8.45 -3.37 7.65
N ASP A 239 8.14 -4.65 7.82
CA ASP A 239 8.84 -5.56 8.74
C ASP A 239 10.12 -6.25 8.23
N LEU A 240 10.49 -6.05 6.96
CA LEU A 240 11.59 -6.79 6.32
C LEU A 240 12.92 -6.68 7.08
N GLU A 241 13.29 -5.46 7.49
CA GLU A 241 14.59 -5.22 8.15
C GLU A 241 14.74 -6.01 9.46
N ARG A 242 13.65 -6.10 10.25
CA ARG A 242 13.59 -6.93 11.46
C ARG A 242 13.61 -8.43 11.16
N LYS A 243 13.17 -8.84 9.97
CA LYS A 243 13.23 -10.25 9.53
C LYS A 243 14.60 -10.65 9.00
N LEU A 244 15.37 -9.71 8.47
CA LEU A 244 16.74 -9.95 8.00
C LEU A 244 17.76 -9.89 9.14
N THR A 245 17.48 -9.10 10.18
CA THR A 245 18.35 -9.01 11.36
C THR A 245 17.98 -10.12 12.34
N PRO A 246 18.88 -11.09 12.63
CA PRO A 246 18.62 -12.05 13.69
C PRO A 246 18.38 -11.31 15.00
N ILE A 247 17.32 -11.65 15.72
CA ILE A 247 17.17 -11.23 17.12
C ILE A 247 18.28 -11.94 17.88
N ASN A 248 19.35 -11.20 18.21
CA ASN A 248 20.39 -11.67 19.12
C ASN A 248 19.85 -11.82 20.53
#